data_AF-A0A4Y7ZNN1-F1
#
_entry.id   AF-A0A4Y7ZNN1-F1
#
_cell.length_a   1.000
_cell.length_b   1.000
_cell.length_c   1.000
_cell.angle_alpha   90.00
_cell.angle_beta   90.00
_cell.angle_gamma   90.00
#
_symmetry.space_group_name_H-M   'P 1'
#
loop_
_entity.id
_entity.type
_entity.pdbx_description
1 polymer ?
#
loop_
_entity_poly.entity_id
_entity_poly.type
_entity_poly.pdbx_seq_one_letter_code
_entity_poly.pdbx_strand_id
1 'polypeptide(L)'
;MNKNTIVKALFVGLIASIAFIIAQPFFGMSTLTSRHAAAYMTGGYNETVAIVLSWIVHISVSVFYAFISILIFNANNTILASIGQVVALGWITTMTATPANEWVVKMINSQSFPSFTNLSAINTDIGPKFWLHLVFFAFIVVLLWLGKVKNKLN
;
A
#
# COMPACT_ATOMS: atom_id res chain seq x y z
N MET A 1 -2.55 21.52 -8.25
CA MET A 1 -2.29 20.57 -7.13
C MET A 1 -1.46 21.28 -6.08
N ASN A 2 -1.86 21.29 -4.81
CA ASN A 2 -1.16 22.04 -3.76
C ASN A 2 0.11 21.26 -3.31
N LYS A 3 1.25 21.94 -3.16
CA LYS A 3 2.50 21.39 -2.60
C LYS A 3 2.27 20.67 -1.26
N ASN A 4 1.34 21.17 -0.44
CA ASN A 4 0.97 20.57 0.83
C ASN A 4 0.35 19.17 0.68
N THR A 5 -0.32 18.89 -0.42
CA THR A 5 -0.91 17.55 -0.70
C THR A 5 0.17 16.52 -0.94
N ILE A 6 1.19 16.86 -1.75
CA ILE A 6 2.31 15.95 -2.05
C ILE A 6 3.10 15.64 -0.78
N VAL A 7 3.44 16.68 0.00
CA VAL A 7 4.20 16.51 1.25
C VAL A 7 3.43 15.63 2.23
N LYS A 8 2.12 15.87 2.40
CA LYS A 8 1.28 15.01 3.25
C LYS A 8 1.25 13.57 2.76
N ALA A 9 1.12 13.34 1.45
CA ALA A 9 1.12 12.00 0.89
C ALA A 9 2.42 11.25 1.15
N LEU A 10 3.57 11.93 1.03
CA LEU A 10 4.88 11.36 1.35
C LEU A 10 4.97 10.95 2.83
N PHE A 11 4.63 11.85 3.75
CA PHE A 11 4.69 11.57 5.18
C PHE A 11 3.70 10.48 5.62
N VAL A 12 2.42 10.63 5.24
CA VAL A 12 1.38 9.66 5.61
C VAL A 12 1.66 8.30 4.97
N GLY A 13 2.07 8.27 3.71
CA GLY A 13 2.40 7.05 3.00
C GLY A 13 3.62 6.32 3.58
N LEU A 14 4.66 7.05 3.97
CA LEU A 14 5.84 6.46 4.61
C LEU A 14 5.47 5.82 5.96
N ILE A 15 4.76 6.55 6.82
CA ILE A 15 4.33 6.04 8.14
C ILE A 15 3.39 4.84 7.97
N ALA A 16 2.41 4.94 7.07
CA ALA A 16 1.48 3.86 6.79
C ALA A 16 2.19 2.61 6.22
N SER A 17 3.20 2.79 5.36
CA SER A 17 4.01 1.67 4.83
C SER A 17 4.70 0.90 5.95
N ILE A 18 5.34 1.61 6.87
CA ILE A 18 6.06 0.99 8.00
C ILE A 18 5.07 0.25 8.90
N ALA A 19 3.96 0.91 9.26
CA ALA A 19 2.91 0.31 10.07
C ALA A 19 2.32 -0.94 9.41
N PHE A 20 2.06 -0.91 8.10
CA PHE A 20 1.55 -2.03 7.33
C PHE A 20 2.48 -3.24 7.36
N ILE A 21 3.77 -3.02 7.13
CA ILE A 21 4.78 -4.09 7.10
C ILE A 21 4.93 -4.73 8.48
N ILE A 22 4.95 -3.91 9.54
CA ILE A 22 5.03 -4.39 10.93
C ILE A 22 3.73 -5.10 11.34
N ALA A 23 2.58 -4.72 10.78
CA ALA A 23 1.31 -5.32 11.13
C ALA A 23 1.14 -6.76 10.59
N GLN A 24 1.81 -7.11 9.49
CA GLN A 24 1.61 -8.39 8.78
C GLN A 24 1.79 -9.67 9.61
N PRO A 25 2.80 -9.79 10.49
CA PRO A 25 2.96 -10.95 11.35
C PRO A 25 1.76 -11.22 12.27
N PHE A 26 1.05 -10.17 12.73
CA PHE A 26 -0.17 -10.34 13.54
C PHE A 26 -1.33 -10.98 12.77
N PHE A 27 -1.22 -11.06 11.44
CA PHE A 27 -2.16 -11.71 10.54
C PHE A 27 -1.62 -13.06 10.02
N GLY A 28 -0.58 -13.62 10.64
CA GLY A 28 0.02 -14.90 10.25
C GLY A 28 0.82 -14.84 8.94
N MET A 29 1.20 -13.64 8.49
CA MET A 29 1.96 -13.43 7.26
C MET A 29 3.39 -13.02 7.58
N SER A 30 4.35 -13.50 6.78
CA SER A 30 5.69 -12.89 6.75
C SER A 30 5.62 -11.40 6.38
N THR A 31 6.69 -10.64 6.60
CA THR A 31 6.72 -9.26 6.11
C THR A 31 6.71 -9.25 4.58
N LEU A 32 6.01 -8.29 3.99
CA LEU A 32 5.96 -8.13 2.54
C LEU A 32 7.36 -7.93 1.98
N THR A 33 8.20 -7.23 2.73
CA THR A 33 9.59 -6.96 2.38
C THR A 33 10.46 -8.21 2.34
N SER A 34 10.29 -9.12 3.30
CA SER A 34 11.02 -10.40 3.27
C SER A 34 10.54 -11.32 2.13
N ARG A 35 9.23 -11.39 1.87
CA ARG A 35 8.70 -12.20 0.76
C ARG A 35 9.20 -11.73 -0.60
N HIS A 36 9.13 -10.42 -0.85
CA HIS A 36 9.57 -9.86 -2.12
C HIS A 36 11.09 -9.92 -2.26
N ALA A 37 11.85 -9.68 -1.18
CA ALA A 37 13.29 -9.86 -1.21
C ALA A 37 13.67 -11.30 -1.60
N ALA A 38 13.04 -12.31 -0.99
CA ALA A 38 13.26 -13.71 -1.35
C ALA A 38 12.96 -13.98 -2.85
N ALA A 39 11.87 -13.40 -3.38
CA ALA A 39 11.51 -13.52 -4.80
C ALA A 39 12.47 -12.76 -5.74
N TYR A 40 13.08 -11.66 -5.31
CA TYR A 40 14.09 -10.97 -6.11
C TYR A 40 15.43 -11.71 -6.09
N MET A 41 15.78 -12.37 -4.97
CA MET A 41 16.99 -13.18 -4.90
C MET A 41 17.00 -14.35 -5.90
N THR A 42 15.84 -14.90 -6.26
CA THR A 42 15.76 -15.91 -7.35
C THR A 42 16.08 -15.33 -8.73
N GLY A 43 16.01 -14.00 -8.89
CA GLY A 43 16.43 -13.27 -10.08
C GLY A 43 17.91 -12.88 -10.08
N GLY A 44 18.70 -13.34 -9.10
CA GLY A 44 20.14 -13.08 -9.01
C GLY A 44 20.52 -11.81 -8.24
N TYR A 45 19.56 -11.11 -7.63
CA TYR A 45 19.88 -10.01 -6.71
C TYR A 45 20.50 -10.54 -5.42
N ASN A 46 21.53 -9.87 -4.91
CA ASN A 46 22.01 -10.15 -3.56
C ASN A 46 20.98 -9.70 -2.51
N GLU A 47 21.08 -10.26 -1.31
CA GLU A 47 20.14 -10.05 -0.22
C GLU A 47 19.92 -8.55 0.11
N THR A 48 20.99 -7.79 0.25
CA THR A 48 20.92 -6.35 0.57
C THR A 48 20.13 -5.58 -0.48
N VAL A 49 20.44 -5.79 -1.76
CA VAL A 49 19.74 -5.12 -2.87
C VAL A 49 18.27 -5.57 -2.92
N ALA A 50 18.00 -6.86 -2.75
CA ALA A 50 16.65 -7.40 -2.76
C ALA A 50 15.76 -6.79 -1.65
N ILE A 51 16.29 -6.65 -0.44
CA ILE A 51 15.60 -6.03 0.69
C ILE A 51 15.33 -4.55 0.40
N VAL A 52 16.34 -3.80 -0.05
CA VAL A 52 16.20 -2.36 -0.35
C VAL A 52 15.18 -2.13 -1.45
N LEU A 53 15.26 -2.87 -2.56
CA LEU A 53 14.28 -2.78 -3.65
C LEU A 53 12.88 -3.10 -3.16
N SER A 54 12.74 -4.11 -2.30
CA SER A 54 11.44 -4.44 -1.77
C SER A 54 10.84 -3.32 -0.92
N TRP A 55 11.64 -2.65 -0.09
CA TRP A 55 11.17 -1.48 0.66
C TRP A 55 10.77 -0.34 -0.25
N ILE A 56 11.60 -0.02 -1.26
CA ILE A 56 11.33 1.07 -2.21
C ILE A 56 9.98 0.86 -2.88
N VAL A 57 9.74 -0.32 -3.45
CA VAL A 57 8.46 -0.66 -4.12
C VAL A 57 7.28 -0.42 -3.20
N HIS A 58 7.32 -0.98 -1.98
CA HIS A 58 6.16 -0.96 -1.08
C HIS A 58 5.93 0.40 -0.42
N ILE A 59 6.99 1.18 -0.19
CA ILE A 59 6.87 2.59 0.20
C ILE A 59 6.24 3.40 -0.94
N SER A 60 6.70 3.23 -2.19
CA SER A 60 6.16 3.96 -3.34
C SER A 60 4.67 3.68 -3.54
N VAL A 61 4.24 2.42 -3.45
CA VAL A 61 2.82 2.05 -3.54
C VAL A 61 2.02 2.65 -2.37
N SER A 62 2.56 2.61 -1.16
CA SER A 62 1.89 3.20 0.02
C SER A 62 1.73 4.72 -0.07
N VAL A 63 2.74 5.42 -0.59
CA VAL A 63 2.67 6.87 -0.88
C VAL A 63 1.61 7.16 -1.93
N PHE A 64 1.51 6.34 -2.99
CA PHE A 64 0.47 6.49 -3.99
C PHE A 64 -0.93 6.28 -3.41
N TYR A 65 -1.12 5.26 -2.57
CA TYR A 65 -2.41 5.04 -1.89
C TYR A 65 -2.77 6.16 -0.90
N ALA A 66 -1.78 6.69 -0.16
CA ALA A 66 -1.99 7.86 0.68
C ALA A 66 -2.39 9.08 -0.17
N PHE A 67 -1.76 9.29 -1.32
CA PHE A 67 -2.13 10.36 -2.25
C PHE A 67 -3.59 10.25 -2.71
N ILE A 68 -4.01 9.06 -3.18
CA ILE A 68 -5.40 8.83 -3.61
C ILE A 68 -6.39 9.06 -2.46
N SER A 69 -6.08 8.55 -1.26
CA SER A 69 -6.92 8.75 -0.07
C SER A 69 -7.05 10.24 0.29
N ILE A 70 -5.97 11.01 0.17
CA ILE A 70 -5.98 12.46 0.39
C ILE A 70 -6.85 13.17 -0.65
N LEU A 71 -6.81 12.77 -1.92
CA LEU A 71 -7.66 13.36 -2.95
C LEU A 71 -9.14 13.14 -2.64
N ILE A 72 -9.51 11.90 -2.29
CA ILE A 72 -10.89 11.55 -1.91
C ILE A 72 -11.31 12.33 -0.66
N PHE A 73 -10.46 12.36 0.36
CA PHE A 73 -10.74 13.08 1.60
C PHE A 73 -10.91 14.59 1.40
N ASN A 74 -10.08 15.21 0.55
CA ASN A 74 -10.20 16.63 0.24
C ASN A 74 -11.48 16.95 -0.54
N ALA A 75 -11.94 16.02 -1.39
CA ALA A 75 -13.21 16.17 -2.12
C ALA A 75 -14.42 16.00 -1.18
N ASN A 76 -14.38 15.01 -0.28
CA ASN A 76 -15.42 14.77 0.71
C ASN A 76 -14.84 14.16 2.00
N ASN A 77 -14.81 14.97 3.05
CA ASN A 77 -14.30 14.59 4.37
C ASN A 77 -15.42 14.29 5.37
N THR A 78 -16.58 13.83 4.93
CA THR A 78 -17.59 13.28 5.84
C THR A 78 -17.14 11.93 6.39
N ILE A 79 -17.68 11.54 7.56
CA ILE A 79 -17.40 10.23 8.16
C ILE A 79 -17.84 9.10 7.21
N LEU A 80 -18.99 9.25 6.56
CA LEU A 80 -19.50 8.25 5.62
C LEU A 80 -18.59 8.09 4.38
N ALA A 81 -18.13 9.20 3.78
CA ALA A 81 -17.16 9.13 2.67
C ALA A 81 -15.81 8.53 3.12
N SER A 82 -15.41 8.80 4.37
CA SER A 82 -14.20 8.22 4.97
C SER A 82 -14.33 6.70 5.15
N ILE A 83 -15.47 6.20 5.64
CA ILE A 83 -15.72 4.76 5.74
C ILE A 83 -15.81 4.14 4.35
N GLY A 84 -16.53 4.79 3.43
CA GLY A 84 -16.69 4.33 2.05
C GLY A 84 -15.36 4.14 1.33
N GLN A 85 -14.42 5.10 1.44
CA GLN A 85 -13.10 4.96 0.80
C GLN A 85 -12.27 3.85 1.43
N VAL A 86 -12.34 3.63 2.76
CA VAL A 86 -11.61 2.55 3.43
C VAL A 86 -12.07 1.20 2.91
N VAL A 87 -13.38 0.99 2.82
CA VAL A 87 -13.96 -0.26 2.31
C VAL A 87 -13.64 -0.44 0.84
N ALA A 88 -13.87 0.59 0.01
CA ALA A 88 -13.66 0.51 -1.43
C ALA A 88 -12.18 0.27 -1.79
N LEU A 89 -11.27 1.08 -1.26
CA LEU A 89 -9.85 0.94 -1.53
C LEU A 89 -9.29 -0.35 -0.91
N GLY A 90 -9.70 -0.70 0.31
CA GLY A 90 -9.30 -1.95 0.95
C GLY A 90 -9.71 -3.18 0.11
N TRP A 91 -10.92 -3.17 -0.44
CA TRP A 91 -11.40 -4.24 -1.33
C TRP A 91 -10.64 -4.29 -2.66
N ILE A 92 -10.55 -3.16 -3.37
CA ILE A 92 -9.85 -3.09 -4.67
C ILE A 92 -8.39 -3.52 -4.54
N THR A 93 -7.68 -3.03 -3.51
CA THR A 93 -6.29 -3.42 -3.25
C THR A 93 -6.19 -4.91 -2.92
N THR A 94 -7.15 -5.47 -2.16
CA THR A 94 -7.16 -6.92 -1.88
C THR A 94 -7.29 -7.75 -3.14
N MET A 95 -8.22 -7.39 -4.03
CA MET A 95 -8.44 -8.08 -5.29
C MET A 95 -7.20 -8.08 -6.18
N THR A 96 -6.50 -6.95 -6.21
CA THR A 96 -5.39 -6.73 -7.15
C THR A 96 -4.00 -7.03 -6.57
N ALA A 97 -3.86 -7.17 -5.25
CA ALA A 97 -2.55 -7.30 -4.59
C ALA A 97 -1.75 -8.52 -5.07
N THR A 98 -2.38 -9.68 -5.23
CA THR A 98 -1.68 -10.90 -5.68
C THR A 98 -1.13 -10.73 -7.11
N PRO A 99 -1.96 -10.45 -8.15
CA PRO A 99 -1.43 -10.23 -9.50
C PRO A 99 -0.46 -9.04 -9.60
N ALA A 100 -0.70 -7.95 -8.86
CA ALA A 100 0.19 -6.80 -8.87
C ALA A 100 1.58 -7.15 -8.29
N ASN A 101 1.63 -7.89 -7.19
CA ASN A 101 2.90 -8.33 -6.60
C ASN A 101 3.69 -9.24 -7.55
N GLU A 102 3.02 -10.21 -8.17
CA GLU A 102 3.65 -11.08 -9.17
C GLU A 102 4.18 -10.30 -10.37
N TRP A 103 3.39 -9.34 -10.86
CA TRP A 103 3.79 -8.52 -11.99
C TRP A 103 5.03 -7.70 -11.66
N VAL A 104 5.11 -7.10 -10.47
CA VAL A 104 6.31 -6.37 -10.02
C VAL A 104 7.51 -7.29 -9.89
N VAL A 105 7.36 -8.48 -9.32
CA VAL A 105 8.44 -9.48 -9.23
C VAL A 105 8.96 -9.87 -10.61
N LYS A 106 8.05 -10.18 -11.55
CA LYS A 106 8.43 -10.50 -12.93
C LYS A 106 9.13 -9.34 -13.62
N MET A 107 8.66 -8.10 -13.41
CA MET A 107 9.28 -6.92 -14.01
C MET A 107 10.69 -6.70 -13.50
N ILE A 108 10.88 -6.75 -12.17
CA ILE A 108 12.19 -6.54 -11.56
C ILE A 108 13.17 -7.62 -12.00
N ASN A 109 12.76 -8.89 -11.95
CA ASN A 109 13.65 -10.00 -12.31
C ASN A 109 13.96 -10.06 -13.82
N SER A 110 13.01 -9.68 -14.69
CA SER A 110 13.23 -9.72 -16.14
C SER A 110 13.80 -8.42 -16.71
N GLN A 111 13.78 -7.31 -15.94
CA GLN A 111 14.10 -5.96 -16.40
C GLN A 111 13.32 -5.54 -17.66
N SER A 112 12.13 -6.12 -17.85
CA SER A 112 11.25 -5.90 -18.99
C SER A 112 9.80 -5.76 -18.51
N PHE A 113 8.92 -5.22 -19.35
CA PHE A 113 7.51 -5.07 -19.00
C PHE A 113 6.78 -6.42 -19.20
N PRO A 114 6.35 -7.10 -18.13
CA PRO A 114 5.73 -8.41 -18.25
C PRO A 114 4.31 -8.31 -18.82
N SER A 115 3.89 -9.34 -19.56
CA SER A 115 2.50 -9.49 -19.99
C SER A 115 1.55 -9.65 -18.79
N PHE A 116 0.34 -9.10 -18.92
CA PHE A 116 -0.75 -9.29 -17.95
C PHE A 116 -1.50 -10.63 -18.11
N THR A 117 -1.27 -11.38 -19.20
CA THR A 117 -2.05 -12.58 -19.55
C THR A 117 -1.79 -13.78 -18.66
N ASN A 118 -0.67 -13.82 -17.94
CA ASN A 118 -0.22 -14.96 -17.13
C ASN A 118 0.04 -14.56 -15.67
N LEU A 119 -0.78 -13.67 -15.12
CA LEU A 119 -0.77 -13.31 -13.70
C LEU A 119 -1.79 -14.15 -12.95
N SER A 120 -1.57 -14.32 -11.65
CA SER A 120 -2.56 -14.92 -10.75
C SER A 120 -3.92 -14.24 -10.87
N ALA A 121 -4.98 -15.02 -10.63
CA ALA A 121 -6.33 -14.49 -10.55
C ALA A 121 -6.44 -13.42 -9.45
N ILE A 122 -7.43 -12.54 -9.61
CA ILE A 122 -7.81 -11.59 -8.56
C ILE A 122 -8.23 -12.33 -7.29
N ASN A 123 -7.89 -11.78 -6.13
CA ASN A 123 -8.23 -12.39 -4.84
C ASN A 123 -9.57 -11.87 -4.32
N THR A 124 -10.61 -12.70 -4.34
CA THR A 124 -11.94 -12.37 -3.81
C THR A 124 -12.15 -12.86 -2.37
N ASP A 125 -11.12 -13.41 -1.72
CA ASP A 125 -11.28 -13.99 -0.38
C ASP A 125 -11.31 -12.91 0.70
N ILE A 126 -12.28 -13.04 1.61
CA ILE A 126 -12.35 -12.26 2.85
C ILE A 126 -11.43 -12.93 3.89
N GLY A 127 -10.14 -12.62 3.80
CA GLY A 127 -9.10 -13.22 4.64
C GLY A 127 -8.13 -12.22 5.25
N PRO A 128 -7.00 -12.68 5.78
CA PRO A 128 -6.00 -11.83 6.45
C PRO A 128 -5.54 -10.62 5.60
N LYS A 129 -5.39 -10.81 4.28
CA LYS A 129 -5.05 -9.73 3.34
C LYS A 129 -6.12 -8.64 3.31
N PHE A 130 -7.40 -9.02 3.28
CA PHE A 130 -8.52 -8.07 3.27
C PHE A 130 -8.52 -7.19 4.52
N TRP A 131 -8.45 -7.82 5.69
CA TRP A 131 -8.42 -7.12 6.96
C TRP A 131 -7.22 -6.19 7.09
N LEU A 132 -6.06 -6.63 6.63
CA LEU A 132 -4.86 -5.80 6.65
C LEU A 132 -5.01 -4.55 5.76
N HIS A 133 -5.58 -4.68 4.55
CA HIS A 133 -5.82 -3.51 3.70
C HIS A 133 -6.88 -2.56 4.29
N LEU A 134 -7.93 -3.09 4.94
CA LEU A 134 -8.88 -2.24 5.66
C LEU A 134 -8.18 -1.43 6.77
N VAL A 135 -7.37 -2.09 7.59
CA VAL A 135 -6.60 -1.43 8.66
C VAL A 135 -5.64 -0.38 8.08
N PHE A 136 -4.98 -0.69 6.96
CA PHE A 136 -4.09 0.24 6.27
C PHE A 136 -4.81 1.54 5.86
N PHE A 137 -5.92 1.43 5.13
CA PHE A 137 -6.67 2.61 4.69
C PHE A 137 -7.35 3.33 5.85
N ALA A 138 -7.85 2.60 6.85
CA ALA A 138 -8.39 3.20 8.06
C ALA A 138 -7.32 4.04 8.78
N PHE A 139 -6.10 3.52 8.89
CA PHE A 139 -4.97 4.23 9.50
C PHE A 139 -4.63 5.52 8.73
N ILE A 140 -4.56 5.47 7.40
CA ILE A 140 -4.37 6.66 6.56
C ILE A 140 -5.46 7.70 6.85
N VAL A 141 -6.73 7.30 6.79
CA VAL A 141 -7.88 8.20 7.00
C VAL A 141 -7.85 8.81 8.41
N VAL A 142 -7.49 8.05 9.44
CA VAL A 142 -7.32 8.57 10.81
C VAL A 142 -6.24 9.66 10.85
N LEU A 143 -5.08 9.45 10.22
CA LEU A 143 -4.04 10.47 10.14
C LEU A 143 -4.52 11.76 9.44
N LEU A 144 -5.36 11.64 8.42
CA LEU A 144 -5.96 12.79 7.74
C LEU A 144 -6.93 13.57 8.63
N TRP A 145 -7.77 12.85 9.39
CA TRP A 145 -8.67 13.46 10.36
C TRP A 145 -7.91 14.17 11.48
N LEU A 146 -6.88 13.54 12.05
CA LEU A 146 -6.02 14.18 13.06
C LEU A 146 -5.38 15.46 12.52
N GLY A 147 -4.87 15.43 11.28
CA GLY A 147 -4.35 16.62 10.62
C GLY A 147 -5.38 17.72 10.41
N LYS A 148 -6.64 17.37 10.08
CA LYS A 148 -7.75 18.32 9.92
C LYS A 148 -8.14 18.96 11.26
N VAL A 149 -8.22 18.18 12.34
CA VAL A 149 -8.55 18.69 13.68
C VAL A 149 -7.48 19.67 14.15
N LYS A 150 -6.20 19.32 14.00
CA LYS A 150 -5.08 20.22 14.36
C LYS A 150 -5.16 21.57 13.62
N ASN A 151 -5.51 21.56 12.34
CA ASN A 151 -5.66 22.78 11.56
C ASN A 151 -6.87 23.65 11.93
N LYS A 152 -7.87 23.11 12.65
CA LYS A 152 -9.01 23.90 13.15
C LYS A 152 -8.75 24.55 14.50
N LEU A 153 -7.78 24.03 15.25
CA LEU A 153 -7.44 24.49 16.60
C LEU A 153 -6.34 25.57 16.61
N ASN A 154 -5.68 25.78 15.47
CA ASN A 154 -4.68 26.82 15.22
C ASN A 154 -5.26 27.89 14.30
#